data_AF-A0A415R657-F1
#
_entry.id   AF-A0A415R657-F1
#
_cell.length_a   1.000
_cell.length_b   1.000
_cell.length_c   1.000
_cell.angle_alpha   90.00
_cell.angle_beta   90.00
_cell.angle_gamma   90.00
#
_symmetry.space_group_name_H-M   'P 1'
#
loop_
_entity.id
_entity.type
_entity.pdbx_description
1 polymer ?
#
loop_
_entity_poly.entity_id
_entity_poly.type
_entity_poly.pdbx_seq_one_letter_code
_entity_poly.pdbx_strand_id
1 'polypeptide(L)'
;MTVVKTYKLEPETIQNLQKICEELELTWDGTFTTLANLYAQQKAIGTLPERGAEIKEFQGLLNQLSASFTHALQLNANTEERVRQEYARRLAAQEAALEQAQEKAKEAGEQARQAEESRQEAVSAQEKLQKANDAIQAKLTALQTALQQERQEHEAVLADKEQLQALLSARVESLQQELTASRQHAKEEEAARVQLQELASSLQQEKAAHRETKQQLQRAEEDRQAMEKRLAAQSAQQEQELALLSARAENEKQSALLQAREELVQKLDAMHQQYAAELARVYGAMHLPAAQVPDNQTAGSKEAGAKAEP
;
A
#
# COMPACT_ATOMS: atom_id res chain seq x y z
N MET A 1 135.87 48.88 -93.46
CA MET A 1 134.66 48.27 -94.05
C MET A 1 134.90 46.78 -94.19
N THR A 2 134.33 45.97 -93.29
CA THR A 2 134.34 44.51 -93.39
C THR A 2 133.40 44.09 -94.50
N VAL A 3 133.92 43.39 -95.50
CA VAL A 3 133.14 42.85 -96.62
C VAL A 3 132.21 41.77 -96.08
N VAL A 4 130.91 42.08 -95.97
CA VAL A 4 129.88 41.09 -95.65
C VAL A 4 129.76 40.16 -96.86
N LYS A 5 130.28 38.94 -96.73
CA LYS A 5 130.11 37.89 -97.74
C LYS A 5 128.74 37.25 -97.53
N THR A 6 127.79 37.56 -98.40
CA THR A 6 126.49 36.89 -98.40
C THR A 6 126.64 35.52 -99.08
N TYR A 7 126.52 34.45 -98.30
CA TYR A 7 126.51 33.09 -98.83
C TYR A 7 125.11 32.74 -99.32
N LYS A 8 124.98 32.33 -100.59
CA LYS A 8 123.75 31.70 -101.08
C LYS A 8 123.77 30.24 -100.68
N LEU A 9 123.03 29.92 -99.62
CA LEU A 9 122.78 28.54 -99.20
C LEU A 9 121.60 27.97 -100.01
N GLU A 10 121.60 26.66 -100.23
CA GLU A 10 120.45 26.00 -100.83
C GLU A 10 119.22 26.13 -99.93
N PRO A 11 118.01 26.28 -100.50
CA PRO A 11 116.78 26.48 -99.74
C PRO A 11 116.51 25.39 -98.69
N GLU A 12 116.84 24.14 -98.99
CA GLU A 12 116.70 23.02 -98.03
C GLU A 12 117.64 23.17 -96.83
N THR A 13 118.87 23.64 -97.06
CA THR A 13 119.83 23.87 -95.98
C THR A 13 119.36 24.98 -95.06
N ILE A 14 118.77 26.04 -95.63
CA ILE A 14 118.18 27.13 -94.85
C ILE A 14 117.02 26.62 -93.99
N GLN A 15 116.09 25.86 -94.56
CA GLN A 15 114.97 25.29 -93.80
C GLN A 15 115.42 24.37 -92.66
N ASN A 16 116.43 23.52 -92.90
CA ASN A 16 116.96 22.64 -91.86
C ASN A 16 117.59 23.43 -90.71
N LEU A 17 118.38 24.46 -91.02
CA LEU A 17 118.97 25.34 -89.99
C LEU A 17 117.91 26.16 -89.25
N GLN A 18 116.83 26.56 -89.93
CA GLN A 18 115.71 27.31 -89.34
C GLN A 18 114.94 26.44 -88.33
N LYS A 19 114.67 25.17 -88.66
CA LYS A 19 114.10 24.20 -87.72
C LYS A 19 114.98 24.01 -86.49
N ILE A 20 116.30 23.92 -86.67
CA ILE A 20 117.24 23.81 -85.54
C ILE A 20 117.21 25.07 -84.66
N CYS A 21 117.09 26.26 -85.25
CA CYS A 21 116.93 27.50 -84.49
C CYS A 21 115.64 27.47 -83.65
N GLU A 22 114.54 26.97 -84.20
CA GLU A 22 113.25 26.88 -83.52
C GLU A 22 113.23 25.81 -82.42
N GLU A 23 113.74 24.61 -82.69
CA GLU A 23 113.78 23.49 -81.74
C GLU A 23 114.71 23.74 -80.55
N LEU A 24 115.80 24.49 -80.75
CA LEU A 24 116.76 24.84 -79.68
C LEU A 24 116.53 26.23 -79.09
N GLU A 25 115.51 26.96 -79.57
CA GLU A 25 115.22 28.36 -79.19
C GLU A 25 116.44 29.30 -79.33
N LEU A 26 117.23 29.13 -80.40
CA LEU A 26 118.45 29.90 -80.66
C LEU A 26 118.28 30.90 -81.81
N THR A 27 119.01 32.01 -81.74
CA THR A 27 119.18 32.90 -82.89
C THR A 27 120.08 32.24 -83.94
N TRP A 28 120.00 32.69 -85.20
CA TRP A 28 120.86 32.19 -86.27
C TRP A 28 122.36 32.18 -85.91
N ASP A 29 122.83 33.23 -85.23
CA ASP A 29 124.22 33.31 -84.77
C ASP A 29 124.54 32.30 -83.66
N GLY A 30 123.60 32.10 -82.72
CA GLY A 30 123.69 31.06 -81.70
C GLY A 30 123.69 29.65 -82.30
N THR A 31 122.90 29.41 -83.34
CA THR A 31 122.85 28.13 -84.06
C THR A 31 124.15 27.84 -84.80
N PHE A 32 124.70 28.83 -85.53
CA PHE A 32 126.01 28.65 -86.18
C PHE A 32 127.15 28.47 -85.17
N THR A 33 127.12 29.17 -84.04
CA THR A 33 128.10 28.99 -82.95
C THR A 33 127.99 27.58 -82.35
N THR A 34 126.77 27.09 -82.13
CA THR A 34 126.52 25.75 -81.60
C THR A 34 126.95 24.67 -82.58
N LEU A 35 126.67 24.84 -83.89
CA LEU A 35 127.14 23.94 -84.95
C LEU A 35 128.66 23.96 -85.09
N ALA A 36 129.30 25.12 -84.97
CA ALA A 36 130.75 25.23 -84.98
C ALA A 36 131.38 24.50 -83.77
N ASN A 37 130.77 24.63 -82.59
CA ASN A 37 131.20 23.93 -81.38
C ASN A 37 130.97 22.41 -81.48
N LEU A 38 129.83 21.97 -82.01
CA LEU A 38 129.54 20.56 -82.29
C LEU A 38 130.54 19.98 -83.30
N TYR A 39 130.83 20.71 -84.37
CA TYR A 39 131.84 20.31 -85.35
C TYR A 39 133.24 20.22 -84.73
N ALA A 40 133.62 21.19 -83.90
CA ALA A 40 134.89 21.17 -83.17
C ALA A 40 134.97 20.00 -82.17
N GLN A 41 133.89 19.70 -81.46
CA GLN A 41 133.79 18.53 -80.58
C GLN A 41 133.87 17.23 -81.37
N GLN A 42 133.19 17.12 -82.50
CA GLN A 42 133.21 15.93 -83.34
C GLN A 42 134.60 15.71 -83.98
N LYS A 43 135.29 16.81 -84.34
CA LYS A 43 136.69 16.79 -84.77
C LYS A 43 137.63 16.38 -83.64
N ALA A 44 137.42 16.87 -82.42
CA ALA A 44 138.21 16.49 -81.23
C ALA A 44 138.04 15.01 -80.86
N ILE A 45 136.81 14.47 -81.00
CA ILE A 45 136.50 13.04 -80.86
C ILE A 45 137.23 12.23 -81.95
N GLY A 46 137.30 12.73 -83.19
CA GLY A 46 138.04 12.11 -84.29
C GLY A 46 139.56 12.08 -84.11
N THR A 47 140.13 13.00 -83.31
CA THR A 47 141.58 13.07 -83.04
C THR A 47 142.05 12.22 -81.85
N LEU A 48 141.14 11.57 -81.12
CA LEU A 48 141.47 10.67 -79.99
C LEU A 48 140.91 9.25 -80.24
N PRO A 49 141.47 8.48 -81.19
CA PRO A 49 141.00 7.13 -81.49
C PRO A 49 141.07 6.18 -80.28
N GLU A 50 142.10 6.34 -79.43
CA GLU A 50 142.35 5.48 -78.27
C GLU A 50 141.35 5.66 -77.12
N ARG A 51 140.62 6.80 -77.04
CA ARG A 51 139.59 7.06 -76.01
C ARG A 51 138.16 7.00 -76.54
N GLY A 52 137.97 6.64 -77.81
CA GLY A 52 136.64 6.51 -78.42
C GLY A 52 135.76 5.46 -77.75
N ALA A 53 136.37 4.43 -77.14
CA ALA A 53 135.66 3.44 -76.33
C ALA A 53 135.09 4.05 -75.04
N GLU A 54 135.90 4.81 -74.30
CA GLU A 54 135.51 5.48 -73.04
C GLU A 54 134.41 6.52 -73.28
N ILE A 55 134.49 7.30 -74.38
CA ILE A 55 133.46 8.29 -74.73
C ILE A 55 132.13 7.60 -75.09
N LYS A 56 132.17 6.46 -75.81
CA LYS A 56 130.97 5.65 -76.08
C LYS A 56 130.39 5.05 -74.82
N GLU A 57 131.22 4.61 -73.89
CA GLU A 57 130.79 4.09 -72.58
C GLU A 57 130.14 5.19 -71.74
N PHE A 58 130.72 6.39 -71.69
CA PHE A 58 130.11 7.57 -71.06
C PHE A 58 128.77 7.93 -71.69
N GLN A 59 128.66 7.93 -73.02
CA GLN A 59 127.39 8.16 -73.72
C GLN A 59 126.36 7.07 -73.39
N GLY A 60 126.80 5.81 -73.29
CA GLY A 60 125.96 4.70 -72.85
C GLY A 60 125.40 4.91 -71.43
N LEU A 61 126.25 5.29 -70.49
CA LEU A 61 125.87 5.62 -69.11
C LEU A 61 124.92 6.83 -69.05
N LEU A 62 125.16 7.86 -69.87
CA LEU A 62 124.29 9.04 -69.98
C LEU A 62 122.90 8.69 -70.50
N ASN A 63 122.84 7.86 -71.55
CA ASN A 63 121.58 7.36 -72.10
C ASN A 63 120.84 6.48 -71.09
N GLN A 64 121.55 5.63 -70.36
CA GLN A 64 120.97 4.79 -69.31
C GLN A 64 120.45 5.62 -68.13
N LEU A 65 121.18 6.66 -67.73
CA LEU A 65 120.74 7.60 -66.69
C LEU A 65 119.49 8.36 -67.13
N SER A 66 119.46 8.86 -68.37
CA SER A 66 118.29 9.55 -68.94
C SER A 66 117.07 8.63 -69.01
N ALA A 67 117.25 7.38 -69.44
CA ALA A 67 116.20 6.38 -69.46
C ALA A 67 115.67 6.05 -68.05
N SER A 68 116.58 5.87 -67.08
CA SER A 68 116.22 5.62 -65.68
C SER A 68 115.47 6.80 -65.05
N PHE A 69 115.92 8.03 -65.31
CA PHE A 69 115.25 9.24 -64.84
C PHE A 69 113.85 9.39 -65.43
N THR A 70 113.71 9.20 -66.75
CA THR A 70 112.41 9.22 -67.43
C THR A 70 111.48 8.14 -66.88
N HIS A 71 112.00 6.94 -66.63
CA HIS A 71 111.24 5.85 -66.02
C HIS A 71 110.79 6.18 -64.59
N ALA A 72 111.66 6.79 -63.77
CA ALA A 72 111.31 7.23 -62.42
C ALA A 72 110.21 8.31 -62.43
N LEU A 73 110.28 9.27 -63.36
CA LEU A 73 109.23 10.28 -63.54
C LEU A 73 107.89 9.65 -63.94
N GLN A 74 107.89 8.70 -64.89
CA GLN A 74 106.70 7.97 -65.29
C GLN A 74 106.12 7.14 -64.14
N LEU A 75 106.98 6.46 -63.37
CA LEU A 75 106.56 5.70 -62.20
C LEU A 75 105.92 6.59 -61.14
N ASN A 76 106.49 7.78 -60.90
CA ASN A 76 105.95 8.74 -59.96
C ASN A 76 104.57 9.25 -60.42
N ALA A 77 104.44 9.69 -61.68
CA ALA A 77 103.16 10.13 -62.25
C ALA A 77 102.08 9.03 -62.16
N ASN A 78 102.44 7.78 -62.47
CA ASN A 78 101.52 6.64 -62.34
C ASN A 78 101.14 6.36 -60.88
N THR A 79 102.06 6.59 -59.94
CA THR A 79 101.81 6.40 -58.50
C THR A 79 100.89 7.49 -57.97
N GLU A 80 101.13 8.76 -58.31
CA GLU A 80 100.25 9.87 -57.95
C GLU A 80 98.84 9.68 -58.51
N GLU A 81 98.71 9.27 -59.77
CA GLU A 81 97.43 9.01 -60.40
C GLU A 81 96.68 7.87 -59.69
N ARG A 82 97.37 6.78 -59.36
CA ARG A 82 96.78 5.67 -58.58
C ARG A 82 96.32 6.14 -57.19
N VAL A 83 97.11 6.98 -56.51
CA VAL A 83 96.77 7.54 -55.20
C VAL A 83 95.53 8.44 -55.31
N ARG A 84 95.45 9.31 -56.32
CA ARG A 84 94.27 10.15 -56.57
C ARG A 84 93.01 9.32 -56.79
N GLN A 85 93.10 8.27 -57.61
CA GLN A 85 91.97 7.38 -57.88
C GLN A 85 91.49 6.64 -56.63
N GLU A 86 92.41 6.15 -55.80
CA GLU A 86 92.06 5.49 -54.54
C GLU A 86 91.43 6.47 -53.53
N TYR A 87 91.92 7.71 -53.44
CA TYR A 87 91.27 8.75 -52.62
C TYR A 87 89.88 9.10 -53.14
N ALA A 88 89.70 9.28 -54.45
CA ALA A 88 88.41 9.56 -55.04
C ALA A 88 87.41 8.41 -54.79
N ARG A 89 87.85 7.16 -54.93
CA ARG A 89 87.03 5.97 -54.61
C ARG A 89 86.65 5.94 -53.13
N ARG A 90 87.59 6.18 -52.23
CA ARG A 90 87.31 6.21 -50.78
C ARG A 90 86.35 7.33 -50.41
N LEU A 91 86.53 8.51 -50.99
CA LEU A 91 85.65 9.65 -50.75
C LEU A 91 84.23 9.34 -51.21
N ALA A 92 84.06 8.85 -52.45
CA ALA A 92 82.75 8.45 -52.97
C ALA A 92 82.08 7.36 -52.13
N ALA A 93 82.86 6.38 -51.65
CA ALA A 93 82.35 5.33 -50.76
C ALA A 93 81.92 5.89 -49.39
N GLN A 94 82.65 6.87 -48.85
CA GLN A 94 82.29 7.53 -47.59
C GLN A 94 81.06 8.42 -47.74
N GLU A 95 80.95 9.16 -48.84
CA GLU A 95 79.76 9.98 -49.16
C GLU A 95 78.51 9.11 -49.29
N ALA A 96 78.58 8.00 -50.03
CA ALA A 96 77.47 7.05 -50.14
C ALA A 96 77.10 6.43 -48.79
N ALA A 97 78.09 6.09 -47.95
CA ALA A 97 77.83 5.57 -46.61
C ALA A 97 77.19 6.63 -45.69
N LEU A 98 77.58 7.90 -45.84
CA LEU A 98 77.02 9.02 -45.08
C LEU A 98 75.57 9.28 -45.49
N GLU A 99 75.28 9.29 -46.78
CA GLU A 99 73.91 9.42 -47.30
C GLU A 99 73.02 8.29 -46.78
N GLN A 100 73.48 7.04 -46.88
CA GLN A 100 72.74 5.89 -46.37
C GLN A 100 72.53 5.96 -44.85
N ALA A 101 73.53 6.44 -44.09
CA ALA A 101 73.39 6.64 -42.65
C ALA A 101 72.38 7.75 -42.31
N GLN A 102 72.35 8.84 -43.09
CA GLN A 102 71.38 9.92 -42.92
C GLN A 102 69.95 9.46 -43.26
N GLU A 103 69.77 8.68 -44.32
CA GLU A 103 68.46 8.09 -44.65
C GLU A 103 67.96 7.18 -43.53
N LYS A 104 68.79 6.26 -43.04
CA LYS A 104 68.44 5.39 -41.90
C LYS A 104 68.10 6.19 -40.64
N ALA A 105 68.82 7.27 -40.37
CA ALA A 105 68.53 8.13 -39.23
C ALA A 105 67.17 8.85 -39.37
N LYS A 106 66.82 9.29 -40.59
CA LYS A 106 65.51 9.88 -40.87
C LYS A 106 64.38 8.86 -40.72
N GLU A 107 64.53 7.67 -41.32
CA GLU A 107 63.56 6.58 -41.20
C GLU A 107 63.34 6.18 -39.73
N ALA A 108 64.42 6.03 -38.96
CA ALA A 108 64.33 5.72 -37.54
C ALA A 108 63.63 6.84 -36.75
N GLY A 109 63.88 8.11 -37.10
CA GLY A 109 63.22 9.26 -36.49
C GLY A 109 61.72 9.31 -36.80
N GLU A 110 61.32 8.99 -38.04
CA GLU A 110 59.91 8.90 -38.44
C GLU A 110 59.20 7.73 -37.75
N GLN A 111 59.83 6.56 -37.71
CA GLN A 111 59.30 5.39 -36.99
C GLN A 111 59.13 5.69 -35.49
N ALA A 112 60.10 6.36 -34.86
CA ALA A 112 60.00 6.73 -33.46
C ALA A 112 58.85 7.73 -33.21
N ARG A 113 58.63 8.71 -34.11
CA ARG A 113 57.50 9.63 -34.01
C ARG A 113 56.17 8.92 -34.16
N GLN A 114 56.02 8.06 -35.17
CA GLN A 114 54.79 7.28 -35.37
C GLN A 114 54.51 6.35 -34.18
N ALA A 115 55.54 5.71 -33.62
CA ALA A 115 55.39 4.88 -32.43
C ALA A 115 54.96 5.69 -31.20
N GLU A 116 55.50 6.90 -31.01
CA GLU A 116 55.10 7.77 -29.90
C GLU A 116 53.68 8.31 -30.07
N GLU A 117 53.28 8.70 -31.28
CA GLU A 117 51.90 9.10 -31.60
C GLU A 117 50.92 7.96 -31.32
N SER A 118 51.20 6.75 -31.81
CA SER A 118 50.34 5.58 -31.56
C SER A 118 50.28 5.22 -30.06
N ARG A 119 51.40 5.38 -29.34
CA ARG A 119 51.45 5.19 -27.88
C ARG A 119 50.56 6.21 -27.16
N GLN A 120 50.63 7.48 -27.54
CA GLN A 120 49.79 8.52 -26.95
C GLN A 120 48.30 8.30 -27.24
N GLU A 121 47.96 7.91 -28.47
CA GLU A 121 46.60 7.53 -28.83
C GLU A 121 46.11 6.34 -27.99
N ALA A 122 46.92 5.29 -27.87
CA ALA A 122 46.60 4.11 -27.06
C ALA A 122 46.40 4.45 -25.58
N VAL A 123 47.27 5.29 -25.00
CA VAL A 123 47.13 5.77 -23.61
C VAL A 123 45.83 6.57 -23.46
N SER A 124 45.54 7.49 -24.38
CA SER A 124 44.31 8.28 -24.33
C SER A 124 43.04 7.44 -24.45
N ALA A 125 43.08 6.39 -25.28
CA ALA A 125 42.00 5.43 -25.44
C ALA A 125 41.82 4.59 -24.18
N GLN A 126 42.92 4.14 -23.57
CA GLN A 126 42.91 3.39 -22.32
C GLN A 126 42.33 4.23 -21.16
N GLU A 127 42.69 5.51 -21.05
CA GLU A 127 42.11 6.40 -20.03
C GLU A 127 40.61 6.60 -20.21
N LYS A 128 40.13 6.74 -21.46
CA LYS A 128 38.69 6.83 -21.76
C LYS A 128 37.94 5.55 -21.38
N LEU A 129 38.51 4.39 -21.72
CA LEU A 129 37.95 3.09 -21.36
C LEU A 129 37.92 2.89 -19.85
N GLN A 130 38.98 3.30 -19.14
CA GLN A 130 39.04 3.22 -17.67
C GLN A 130 37.94 4.06 -17.04
N LYS A 131 37.79 5.33 -17.45
CA LYS A 131 36.71 6.22 -16.96
C LYS A 131 35.32 5.65 -17.24
N ALA A 132 35.11 5.05 -18.42
CA ALA A 132 33.85 4.41 -18.74
C ALA A 132 33.58 3.18 -17.86
N ASN A 133 34.61 2.38 -17.57
CA ASN A 133 34.50 1.22 -16.68
C ASN A 133 34.16 1.64 -15.25
N ASP A 134 34.88 2.64 -14.71
CA ASP A 134 34.63 3.18 -13.38
C ASP A 134 33.18 3.73 -13.27
N ALA A 135 32.70 4.43 -14.30
CA ALA A 135 31.31 4.92 -14.35
C ALA A 135 30.27 3.79 -14.39
N ILE A 136 30.56 2.69 -15.11
CA ILE A 136 29.69 1.52 -15.15
C ILE A 136 29.67 0.83 -13.78
N GLN A 137 30.83 0.65 -13.14
CA GLN A 137 30.92 0.06 -11.79
C GLN A 137 30.17 0.89 -10.75
N ALA A 138 30.28 2.22 -10.81
CA ALA A 138 29.51 3.12 -9.94
C ALA A 138 28.00 2.99 -10.15
N LYS A 139 27.54 2.87 -11.39
CA LYS A 139 26.11 2.62 -11.68
C LYS A 139 25.65 1.25 -11.21
N LEU A 140 26.49 0.22 -11.37
CA LEU A 140 26.16 -1.15 -10.98
C LEU A 140 26.01 -1.27 -9.47
N THR A 141 26.93 -0.67 -8.70
CA THR A 141 26.85 -0.61 -7.23
C THR A 141 25.64 0.18 -6.73
N ALA A 142 25.33 1.32 -7.37
CA ALA A 142 24.12 2.09 -7.06
C ALA A 142 22.84 1.29 -7.32
N LEU A 143 22.74 0.61 -8.46
CA LEU A 143 21.60 -0.24 -8.80
C LEU A 143 21.45 -1.43 -7.84
N GLN A 144 22.56 -2.06 -7.43
CA GLN A 144 22.52 -3.13 -6.44
C GLN A 144 22.00 -2.64 -5.09
N THR A 145 22.40 -1.45 -4.67
CA THR A 145 21.95 -0.84 -3.41
C THR A 145 20.47 -0.48 -3.50
N ALA A 146 20.03 0.15 -4.59
CA ALA A 146 18.63 0.48 -4.82
C ALA A 146 17.74 -0.78 -4.87
N LEU A 147 18.17 -1.85 -5.55
CA LEU A 147 17.46 -3.13 -5.59
C LEU A 147 17.34 -3.75 -4.19
N GLN A 148 18.39 -3.65 -3.37
CA GLN A 148 18.36 -4.17 -2.01
C GLN A 148 17.40 -3.36 -1.12
N GLN A 149 17.35 -2.04 -1.29
CA GLN A 149 16.38 -1.17 -0.62
C GLN A 149 14.95 -1.49 -1.03
N GLU A 150 14.66 -1.58 -2.34
CA GLU A 150 13.32 -1.94 -2.82
C GLU A 150 12.87 -3.31 -2.31
N ARG A 151 13.78 -4.29 -2.20
CA ARG A 151 13.48 -5.59 -1.59
C ARG A 151 13.09 -5.47 -0.13
N GLN A 152 13.84 -4.70 0.66
CA GLN A 152 13.54 -4.48 2.08
C GLN A 152 12.20 -3.75 2.25
N GLU A 153 11.92 -2.74 1.42
CA GLU A 153 10.64 -2.03 1.42
C GLU A 153 9.49 -2.98 1.04
N HIS A 154 9.66 -3.81 0.02
CA HIS A 154 8.68 -4.81 -0.38
C HIS A 154 8.41 -5.84 0.72
N GLU A 155 9.46 -6.34 1.38
CA GLU A 155 9.32 -7.27 2.51
C GLU A 155 8.57 -6.61 3.68
N ALA A 156 8.86 -5.34 3.99
CA ALA A 156 8.15 -4.58 5.02
C ALA A 156 6.66 -4.38 4.68
N VAL A 157 6.34 -4.06 3.43
CA VAL A 157 4.94 -3.92 2.95
C VAL A 157 4.20 -5.25 3.01
N LEU A 158 4.86 -6.37 2.67
CA LEU A 158 4.25 -7.69 2.78
C LEU A 158 3.97 -8.05 4.25
N ALA A 159 4.91 -7.78 5.15
CA ALA A 159 4.71 -8.00 6.58
C ALA A 159 3.55 -7.16 7.15
N ASP A 160 3.44 -5.89 6.78
CA ASP A 160 2.32 -5.02 7.19
C ASP A 160 0.98 -5.53 6.64
N LYS A 161 0.96 -5.97 5.38
CA LYS A 161 -0.23 -6.57 4.76
C LYS A 161 -0.67 -7.85 5.49
N GLU A 162 0.27 -8.72 5.87
CA GLU A 162 -0.01 -9.92 6.65
C GLU A 162 -0.57 -9.58 8.04
N GLN A 163 -0.02 -8.57 8.71
CA GLN A 163 -0.53 -8.07 9.99
C GLN A 163 -1.95 -7.52 9.86
N LEU A 164 -2.21 -6.68 8.85
CA LEU A 164 -3.55 -6.16 8.56
C LEU A 164 -4.54 -7.28 8.26
N GLN A 165 -4.13 -8.29 7.49
CA GLN A 165 -4.97 -9.45 7.21
C GLN A 165 -5.32 -10.22 8.49
N ALA A 166 -4.34 -10.44 9.38
CA ALA A 166 -4.59 -11.09 10.67
C ALA A 166 -5.56 -10.28 11.56
N LEU A 167 -5.39 -8.95 11.63
CA LEU A 167 -6.30 -8.07 12.36
C LEU A 167 -7.72 -8.07 11.79
N LEU A 168 -7.85 -8.04 10.45
CA LEU A 168 -9.15 -8.11 9.78
C LEU A 168 -9.82 -9.46 10.04
N SER A 169 -9.10 -10.57 9.93
CA SER A 169 -9.62 -11.90 10.25
C SER A 169 -10.11 -11.97 11.70
N ALA A 170 -9.31 -11.52 12.66
CA ALA A 170 -9.70 -11.48 14.07
C ALA A 170 -10.95 -10.60 14.31
N ARG A 171 -11.05 -9.45 13.62
CA ARG A 171 -12.23 -8.58 13.73
C ARG A 171 -13.48 -9.22 13.13
N VAL A 172 -13.35 -9.92 11.99
CA VAL A 172 -14.45 -10.66 11.38
C VAL A 172 -14.94 -11.77 12.32
N GLU A 173 -14.03 -12.54 12.91
CA GLU A 173 -14.37 -13.58 13.90
C GLU A 173 -15.08 -13.00 15.13
N SER A 174 -14.56 -11.89 15.68
CA SER A 174 -15.18 -11.18 16.80
C SER A 174 -16.59 -10.67 16.45
N LEU A 175 -16.78 -10.05 15.28
CA LEU A 175 -18.09 -9.58 14.84
C LEU A 175 -19.07 -10.75 14.60
N GLN A 176 -18.58 -11.88 14.09
CA GLN A 176 -19.39 -13.08 13.94
C GLN A 176 -19.85 -13.62 15.31
N GLN A 177 -18.97 -13.62 16.32
CA GLN A 177 -19.32 -14.00 17.69
C GLN A 177 -20.31 -13.03 18.34
N GLU A 178 -20.13 -11.72 18.18
CA GLU A 178 -21.08 -10.72 18.67
C GLU A 178 -22.45 -10.88 18.01
N LEU A 179 -22.49 -11.17 16.71
CA LEU A 179 -23.72 -11.37 15.96
C LEU A 179 -24.44 -12.67 16.33
N THR A 180 -23.70 -13.75 16.61
CA THR A 180 -24.32 -14.99 17.14
C THR A 180 -24.86 -14.80 18.55
N ALA A 181 -24.12 -14.11 19.43
CA ALA A 181 -24.57 -13.77 20.78
C ALA A 181 -25.82 -12.87 20.74
N SER A 182 -25.82 -11.82 19.91
CA SER A 182 -26.98 -10.94 19.73
C SER A 182 -28.21 -11.69 19.20
N ARG A 183 -28.02 -12.63 18.26
CA ARG A 183 -29.10 -13.51 17.79
C ARG A 183 -29.63 -14.45 18.87
N GLN A 184 -28.76 -14.97 19.75
CA GLN A 184 -29.19 -15.78 20.88
C GLN A 184 -30.00 -14.96 21.87
N HIS A 185 -29.52 -13.78 22.24
CA HIS A 185 -30.27 -12.86 23.10
C HIS A 185 -31.61 -12.45 22.51
N ALA A 186 -31.68 -12.18 21.20
CA ALA A 186 -32.95 -11.88 20.54
C ALA A 186 -33.96 -13.04 20.65
N LYS A 187 -33.49 -14.29 20.49
CA LYS A 187 -34.34 -15.48 20.68
C LYS A 187 -34.78 -15.67 22.13
N GLU A 188 -33.88 -15.42 23.09
CA GLU A 188 -34.20 -15.46 24.51
C GLU A 188 -35.24 -14.39 24.87
N GLU A 189 -35.10 -13.17 24.34
CA GLU A 189 -36.04 -12.08 24.56
C GLU A 189 -37.41 -12.39 23.91
N GLU A 190 -37.44 -12.94 22.70
CA GLU A 190 -38.68 -13.41 22.06
C GLU A 190 -39.35 -14.51 22.90
N ALA A 191 -38.60 -15.50 23.39
CA ALA A 191 -39.13 -16.54 24.26
C ALA A 191 -39.69 -15.97 25.58
N ALA A 192 -38.97 -15.03 26.21
CA ALA A 192 -39.44 -14.34 27.41
C ALA A 192 -40.70 -13.51 27.15
N ARG A 193 -40.81 -12.85 25.98
CA ARG A 193 -42.02 -12.11 25.57
C ARG A 193 -43.21 -13.05 25.40
N VAL A 194 -43.03 -14.22 24.80
CA VAL A 194 -44.09 -15.24 24.69
C VAL A 194 -44.54 -15.69 26.08
N GLN A 195 -43.61 -16.03 26.98
CA GLN A 195 -43.95 -16.40 28.35
C GLN A 195 -44.68 -15.29 29.12
N LEU A 196 -44.26 -14.03 28.96
CA LEU A 196 -44.95 -12.89 29.55
C LEU A 196 -46.37 -12.72 28.98
N GLN A 197 -46.56 -12.95 27.69
CA GLN A 197 -47.87 -12.91 27.06
C GLN A 197 -48.78 -14.03 27.54
N GLU A 198 -48.25 -15.26 27.67
CA GLU A 198 -48.97 -16.39 28.26
C GLU A 198 -49.37 -16.10 29.71
N LEU A 199 -48.44 -15.63 30.54
CA LEU A 199 -48.72 -15.26 31.92
C LEU A 199 -49.74 -14.13 32.02
N ALA A 200 -49.67 -13.12 31.16
CA ALA A 200 -50.65 -12.05 31.09
C ALA A 200 -52.04 -12.58 30.71
N SER A 201 -52.12 -13.51 29.75
CA SER A 201 -53.38 -14.15 29.37
C SER A 201 -53.97 -15.01 30.50
N SER A 202 -53.13 -15.76 31.21
CA SER A 202 -53.52 -16.56 32.37
C SER A 202 -54.02 -15.67 33.51
N LEU A 203 -53.31 -14.59 33.82
CA LEU A 203 -53.75 -13.60 34.81
C LEU A 203 -55.07 -12.95 34.42
N GLN A 204 -55.30 -12.69 33.12
CA GLN A 204 -56.58 -12.15 32.66
C GLN A 204 -57.72 -13.16 32.81
N GLN A 205 -57.48 -14.44 32.54
CA GLN A 205 -58.42 -15.52 32.80
C GLN A 205 -58.72 -15.66 34.30
N GLU A 206 -57.70 -15.64 35.16
CA GLU A 206 -57.91 -15.66 36.61
C GLU A 206 -58.69 -14.44 37.10
N LYS A 207 -58.40 -13.24 36.58
CA LYS A 207 -59.18 -12.04 36.91
C LYS A 207 -60.64 -12.16 36.46
N ALA A 208 -60.91 -12.78 35.31
CA ALA A 208 -62.27 -13.03 34.84
C ALA A 208 -62.99 -14.05 35.74
N ALA A 209 -62.35 -15.18 36.02
CA ALA A 209 -62.86 -16.19 36.96
C ALA A 209 -63.08 -15.60 38.37
N HIS A 210 -62.20 -14.71 38.83
CA HIS A 210 -62.36 -14.05 40.11
C HIS A 210 -63.54 -13.06 40.11
N ARG A 211 -63.79 -12.37 38.99
CA ARG A 211 -64.99 -11.52 38.82
C ARG A 211 -66.26 -12.36 38.81
N GLU A 212 -66.26 -13.50 38.11
CA GLU A 212 -67.40 -14.42 38.06
C GLU A 212 -67.70 -15.01 39.44
N THR A 213 -66.70 -15.52 40.15
CA THR A 213 -66.86 -16.01 41.53
C THR A 213 -67.32 -14.90 42.46
N LYS A 214 -66.83 -13.67 42.32
CA LYS A 214 -67.33 -12.51 43.08
C LYS A 214 -68.80 -12.21 42.79
N GLN A 215 -69.23 -12.26 41.52
CA GLN A 215 -70.64 -12.08 41.16
C GLN A 215 -71.52 -13.22 41.67
N GLN A 216 -71.04 -14.46 41.61
CA GLN A 216 -71.74 -15.62 42.18
C GLN A 216 -71.89 -15.48 43.69
N LEU A 217 -70.84 -15.03 44.39
CA LEU A 217 -70.88 -14.76 45.83
C LEU A 217 -71.91 -13.66 46.15
N GLN A 218 -71.94 -12.57 45.39
CA GLN A 218 -72.94 -11.51 45.54
C GLN A 218 -74.37 -12.03 45.34
N ARG A 219 -74.61 -12.84 44.31
CA ARG A 219 -75.93 -13.47 44.10
C ARG A 219 -76.30 -14.41 45.24
N ALA A 220 -75.36 -15.23 45.71
CA ALA A 220 -75.58 -16.10 46.85
C ALA A 220 -75.86 -15.29 48.14
N GLU A 221 -75.21 -14.15 48.34
CA GLU A 221 -75.49 -13.22 49.44
C GLU A 221 -76.88 -12.57 49.31
N GLU A 222 -77.28 -12.16 48.10
CA GLU A 222 -78.62 -11.64 47.81
C GLU A 222 -79.70 -12.70 48.04
N ASP A 223 -79.49 -13.93 47.57
CA ASP A 223 -80.37 -15.07 47.80
C ASP A 223 -80.46 -15.42 49.28
N ARG A 224 -79.34 -15.39 50.01
CA ARG A 224 -79.29 -15.57 51.47
C ARG A 224 -80.11 -14.49 52.19
N GLN A 225 -79.94 -13.22 51.81
CA GLN A 225 -80.73 -12.11 52.36
C GLN A 225 -82.22 -12.23 52.00
N ALA A 226 -82.56 -12.68 50.80
CA ALA A 226 -83.94 -12.91 50.38
C ALA A 226 -84.58 -14.06 51.18
N MET A 227 -83.83 -15.14 51.44
CA MET A 227 -84.23 -16.23 52.33
C MET A 227 -84.40 -15.76 53.77
N GLU A 228 -83.46 -14.97 54.31
CA GLU A 228 -83.60 -14.35 55.64
C GLU A 228 -84.86 -13.48 55.73
N LYS A 229 -85.13 -12.65 54.72
CA LYS A 229 -86.37 -11.84 54.66
C LYS A 229 -87.63 -12.70 54.58
N ARG A 230 -87.62 -13.81 53.83
CA ARG A 230 -88.74 -14.76 53.78
C ARG A 230 -88.97 -15.43 55.13
N LEU A 231 -87.92 -15.89 55.80
CA LEU A 231 -87.99 -16.46 57.14
C LEU A 231 -88.50 -15.42 58.16
N ALA A 232 -88.05 -14.17 58.07
CA ALA A 232 -88.55 -13.07 58.91
C ALA A 232 -90.03 -12.75 58.62
N ALA A 233 -90.45 -12.73 57.36
CA ALA A 233 -91.85 -12.53 57.00
C ALA A 233 -92.74 -13.70 57.46
N GLN A 234 -92.24 -14.93 57.35
CA GLN A 234 -92.95 -16.12 57.79
C GLN A 234 -93.09 -16.18 59.32
N SER A 235 -92.04 -15.82 60.06
CA SER A 235 -92.12 -15.68 61.53
C SER A 235 -93.06 -14.55 61.94
N ALA A 236 -93.04 -13.39 61.26
CA ALA A 236 -94.00 -12.31 61.51
C ALA A 236 -95.45 -12.74 61.21
N GLN A 237 -95.70 -13.51 60.16
CA GLN A 237 -97.03 -14.09 59.89
C GLN A 237 -97.46 -15.05 61.00
N GLN A 238 -96.56 -15.92 61.48
CA GLN A 238 -96.84 -16.81 62.61
C GLN A 238 -97.14 -16.03 63.89
N GLU A 239 -96.41 -14.95 64.18
CA GLU A 239 -96.70 -14.06 65.30
C GLU A 239 -98.06 -13.38 65.16
N GLN A 240 -98.43 -12.95 63.95
CA GLN A 240 -99.72 -12.32 63.68
C GLN A 240 -100.89 -13.31 63.81
N GLU A 241 -100.70 -14.56 63.37
CA GLU A 241 -101.66 -15.65 63.57
C GLU A 241 -101.81 -15.99 65.06
N LEU A 242 -100.71 -16.06 65.81
CA LEU A 242 -100.74 -16.24 67.27
C LEU A 242 -101.46 -15.07 67.96
N ALA A 243 -101.22 -13.83 67.54
CA ALA A 243 -101.90 -12.66 68.07
C ALA A 243 -103.42 -12.71 67.81
N LEU A 244 -103.84 -13.08 66.59
CA LEU A 244 -105.24 -13.28 66.22
C LEU A 244 -105.91 -14.40 67.03
N LEU A 245 -105.21 -15.50 67.27
CA LEU A 245 -105.68 -16.59 68.13
C LEU A 245 -105.82 -16.13 69.59
N SER A 246 -104.86 -15.35 70.10
CA SER A 246 -104.95 -14.78 71.45
C SER A 246 -106.12 -13.79 71.59
N ALA A 247 -106.35 -12.96 70.57
CA ALA A 247 -107.46 -12.00 70.54
C ALA A 247 -108.81 -12.72 70.45
N ARG A 248 -108.91 -13.83 69.71
CA ARG A 248 -110.11 -14.69 69.72
C ARG A 248 -110.36 -15.30 71.09
N ALA A 249 -109.33 -15.83 71.74
CA ALA A 249 -109.44 -16.38 73.09
C ALA A 249 -109.85 -15.30 74.12
N GLU A 250 -109.35 -14.06 73.99
CA GLU A 250 -109.79 -12.94 74.82
C GLU A 250 -111.23 -12.53 74.56
N ASN A 251 -111.68 -12.55 73.30
CA ASN A 251 -113.07 -12.24 72.95
C ASN A 251 -114.05 -13.30 73.49
N GLU A 252 -113.69 -14.58 73.39
CA GLU A 252 -114.44 -15.69 74.00
C GLU A 252 -114.49 -15.57 75.53
N LYS A 253 -113.39 -15.13 76.16
CA LYS A 253 -113.38 -14.87 77.61
C LYS A 253 -114.29 -13.69 77.98
N GLN A 254 -114.32 -12.64 77.17
CA GLN A 254 -115.20 -11.48 77.38
C GLN A 254 -116.68 -11.83 77.16
N SER A 255 -117.00 -12.66 76.18
CA SER A 255 -118.39 -13.13 75.95
C SER A 255 -118.88 -14.04 77.08
N ALA A 256 -118.01 -14.92 77.61
CA ALA A 256 -118.32 -15.73 78.79
C ALA A 256 -118.55 -14.87 80.05
N LEU A 257 -117.79 -13.79 80.21
CA LEU A 257 -117.97 -12.83 81.31
C LEU A 257 -119.30 -12.06 81.21
N LEU A 258 -119.73 -11.70 80.01
CA LEU A 258 -121.02 -11.05 79.78
C LEU A 258 -122.19 -11.99 80.08
N GLN A 259 -122.11 -13.26 79.65
CA GLN A 259 -123.12 -14.27 79.99
C GLN A 259 -123.23 -14.50 81.50
N ALA A 260 -122.10 -14.60 82.21
CA ALA A 260 -122.09 -14.73 83.67
C ALA A 260 -122.69 -13.49 84.37
N ARG A 261 -122.55 -12.30 83.77
CA ARG A 261 -123.13 -11.06 84.29
C ARG A 261 -124.65 -11.00 84.09
N GLU A 262 -125.16 -11.46 82.95
CA GLU A 262 -126.60 -11.58 82.68
C GLU A 262 -127.27 -12.59 83.64
N GLU A 263 -126.65 -13.73 83.92
CA GLU A 263 -127.18 -14.70 84.89
C GLU A 263 -127.26 -14.14 86.31
N LEU A 264 -126.31 -13.29 86.71
CA LEU A 264 -126.33 -12.61 88.00
C LEU A 264 -127.44 -11.55 88.09
N VAL A 265 -127.70 -10.80 87.02
CA VAL A 265 -128.79 -9.82 86.94
C VAL A 265 -130.16 -10.51 87.02
N GLN A 266 -130.35 -11.61 86.30
CA GLN A 266 -131.59 -12.39 86.37
C GLN A 266 -131.87 -12.97 87.77
N LYS A 267 -130.83 -13.38 88.50
CA LYS A 267 -130.96 -13.81 89.91
C LYS A 267 -131.32 -12.65 90.85
N LEU A 268 -130.84 -11.44 90.56
CA LEU A 268 -131.13 -10.25 91.35
C LEU A 268 -132.58 -9.79 91.17
N ASP A 269 -133.10 -9.84 89.95
CA ASP A 269 -134.50 -9.50 89.64
C ASP A 269 -135.49 -10.51 90.23
N ALA A 270 -135.13 -11.80 90.24
CA ALA A 270 -135.93 -12.83 90.92
C ALA A 270 -136.02 -12.60 92.44
N MET A 271 -134.96 -12.05 93.06
CA MET A 271 -134.91 -11.76 94.50
C MET A 271 -135.77 -10.53 94.86
N HIS A 272 -135.78 -9.50 94.01
CA HIS A 272 -136.64 -8.32 94.19
C HIS A 272 -138.13 -8.63 94.04
N GLN A 273 -138.52 -9.53 93.14
CA GLN A 273 -139.92 -9.94 92.98
C GLN A 273 -140.46 -10.73 94.19
N GLN A 274 -139.62 -11.51 94.87
CA GLN A 274 -140.02 -12.26 96.07
C GLN A 274 -140.22 -11.33 97.29
N TYR A 275 -139.38 -10.30 97.45
CA TYR A 275 -139.54 -9.29 98.51
C TYR A 275 -140.79 -8.40 98.32
N ALA A 276 -141.15 -8.09 97.06
CA ALA A 276 -142.34 -7.29 96.75
C ALA A 276 -143.65 -8.02 97.08
N ALA A 277 -143.70 -9.35 96.94
CA ALA A 277 -144.88 -10.15 97.23
C ALA A 277 -145.16 -10.32 98.73
N GLU A 278 -144.12 -10.35 99.58
CA GLU A 278 -144.29 -10.49 101.04
C GLU A 278 -144.76 -9.18 101.72
N LEU A 279 -144.40 -8.01 101.17
CA LEU A 279 -144.85 -6.70 101.67
C LEU A 279 -146.34 -6.41 101.40
N ALA A 280 -146.92 -6.98 100.33
CA ALA A 280 -148.34 -6.82 100.00
C ALA A 280 -149.29 -7.60 100.94
N ARG A 281 -148.78 -8.56 101.72
CA ARG A 281 -149.57 -9.44 102.59
C ARG A 281 -149.86 -8.84 103.99
N VAL A 282 -149.21 -7.73 104.37
CA VAL A 282 -149.23 -7.20 105.75
C VAL A 282 -150.02 -5.89 105.91
N TYR A 283 -150.40 -5.17 104.85
CA TYR A 283 -151.02 -3.83 104.95
C TYR A 283 -152.52 -3.71 104.58
N GLY A 284 -153.24 -4.82 104.34
CA GLY A 284 -154.62 -4.83 103.84
C GLY A 284 -155.71 -5.31 104.81
N ALA A 285 -155.67 -4.92 106.10
CA ALA A 285 -156.62 -5.38 107.13
C ALA A 285 -157.48 -4.28 107.81
N MET A 286 -157.50 -3.01 107.40
CA MET A 286 -158.49 -2.03 107.92
C MET A 286 -158.82 -0.90 106.92
N HIS A 287 -159.87 -1.10 106.11
CA HIS A 287 -161.10 -0.26 106.05
C HIS A 287 -161.86 -0.35 104.70
N LEU A 288 -163.15 -0.72 104.79
CA LEU A 288 -164.25 -0.75 103.79
C LEU A 288 -165.25 0.40 104.09
N PRO A 289 -166.41 0.60 103.39
CA PRO A 289 -166.84 0.28 102.01
C PRO A 289 -167.62 1.41 101.26
N ALA A 290 -167.95 1.19 99.98
CA ALA A 290 -169.23 1.43 99.26
C ALA A 290 -168.99 1.71 97.75
N ALA A 291 -169.82 1.41 96.75
CA ALA A 291 -170.90 0.45 96.46
C ALA A 291 -171.39 0.73 95.01
N GLN A 292 -171.87 -0.31 94.28
CA GLN A 292 -172.82 -0.37 93.11
C GLN A 292 -172.26 -1.22 91.93
N VAL A 293 -172.83 -2.35 91.42
CA VAL A 293 -174.21 -2.80 90.99
C VAL A 293 -174.35 -2.75 89.43
N PRO A 294 -174.98 -3.72 88.70
CA PRO A 294 -174.82 -5.18 88.58
C PRO A 294 -174.74 -5.66 87.08
N ASP A 295 -175.13 -6.94 86.81
CA ASP A 295 -175.33 -7.70 85.54
C ASP A 295 -174.10 -8.46 84.97
N ASN A 296 -174.01 -9.80 84.88
CA ASN A 296 -174.88 -10.98 84.59
C ASN A 296 -174.76 -11.45 83.12
N GLN A 297 -174.04 -12.57 82.88
CA GLN A 297 -174.45 -13.75 82.07
C GLN A 297 -173.26 -14.65 81.64
N THR A 298 -173.47 -15.97 81.76
CA THR A 298 -173.06 -17.12 80.89
C THR A 298 -171.58 -17.30 80.50
N ALA A 299 -170.90 -18.38 80.94
CA ALA A 299 -170.84 -19.73 80.32
C ALA A 299 -169.87 -19.87 79.13
N GLY A 300 -168.93 -20.83 79.24
CA GLY A 300 -168.31 -21.50 78.09
C GLY A 300 -166.82 -21.25 77.82
N SER A 301 -166.04 -22.33 77.95
CA SER A 301 -164.99 -22.80 77.01
C SER A 301 -163.61 -22.13 76.88
N LYS A 302 -162.59 -23.02 76.87
CA LYS A 302 -161.27 -23.11 76.19
C LYS A 302 -160.71 -21.93 75.34
N GLU A 303 -159.35 -21.92 75.29
CA GLU A 303 -158.48 -21.26 74.27
C GLU A 303 -158.59 -19.72 74.22
N ALA A 304 -157.66 -18.89 73.74
CA ALA A 304 -156.24 -18.94 73.39
C ALA A 304 -155.79 -17.47 73.14
N GLY A 305 -154.49 -17.19 73.29
CA GLY A 305 -153.73 -16.32 72.38
C GLY A 305 -153.73 -14.79 72.54
N ALA A 306 -152.67 -14.22 71.94
CA ALA A 306 -152.49 -12.84 71.47
C ALA A 306 -152.15 -11.78 72.53
N LYS A 307 -151.33 -10.74 72.29
CA LYS A 307 -150.53 -10.26 71.14
C LYS A 307 -149.73 -9.02 71.63
N ALA A 308 -148.78 -8.59 70.80
CA ALA A 308 -148.27 -7.21 70.68
C ALA A 308 -147.43 -6.71 71.87
N GLU A 309 -146.10 -6.81 71.78
CA GLU A 309 -145.14 -5.92 71.05
C GLU A 309 -144.99 -4.58 71.79
N PRO A 310 -143.77 -4.08 72.10
CA PRO A 310 -142.42 -4.64 72.01
C PRO A 310 -141.88 -5.23 73.32
#